data_AF-A0A7W2I703-F1
#
_entry.id   AF-A0A7W2I703-F1
#
_cell.length_a   1.000
_cell.length_b   1.000
_cell.length_c   1.000
_cell.angle_alpha   90.00
_cell.angle_beta   90.00
_cell.angle_gamma   90.00
#
_symmetry.space_group_name_H-M   'P 1'
#
loop_
_entity.id
_entity.type
_entity.pdbx_description
1 polymer ?
#
loop_
_entity_poly.entity_id
_entity_poly.type
_entity_poly.pdbx_seq_one_letter_code
_entity_poly.pdbx_strand_id
1 'polypeptide(L)'
;MIEWLLVAAVFYLAAIVMMQLHYSGPLQTLAWKLGHSTLGAFIGYWLDRMAFRDRITPDSPPLVMIRRALIMAASMYTLATGL
;
A
#
# COMPACT_ATOMS: atom_id res chain seq x y z
N MET A 1 9.70 -5.66 4.02
CA MET A 1 8.57 -4.72 3.82
C MET A 1 8.94 -3.46 3.07
N ILE A 2 10.22 -3.10 2.97
CA ILE A 2 10.67 -1.96 2.15
C ILE A 2 10.32 -2.14 0.67
N GLU A 3 10.12 -3.39 0.21
CA GLU A 3 9.74 -3.74 -1.15
C GLU A 3 8.40 -3.09 -1.52
N TRP A 4 7.44 -3.00 -0.61
CA TRP A 4 6.17 -2.29 -0.84
C TRP A 4 6.38 -0.79 -1.07
N LEU A 5 7.32 -0.17 -0.35
CA LEU A 5 7.67 1.23 -0.54
C LEU A 5 8.37 1.45 -1.90
N LEU A 6 9.25 0.53 -2.30
CA LEU A 6 9.91 0.58 -3.60
C LEU A 6 8.89 0.41 -4.75
N VAL A 7 7.93 -0.51 -4.62
CA VAL A 7 6.85 -0.68 -5.60
C VAL A 7 5.99 0.58 -5.69
N ALA A 8 5.66 1.22 -4.56
CA ALA A 8 4.95 2.50 -4.56
C ALA A 8 5.73 3.59 -5.31
N ALA A 9 7.03 3.71 -5.04
CA ALA A 9 7.91 4.64 -5.74
C ALA A 9 7.95 4.40 -7.26
N VAL A 10 7.98 3.13 -7.69
CA VAL A 10 7.91 2.76 -9.11
C VAL A 10 6.59 3.20 -9.75
N PHE A 11 5.45 2.98 -9.07
CA PHE A 11 4.16 3.44 -9.60
C PHE A 11 4.05 4.97 -9.68
N TYR A 12 4.56 5.68 -8.69
CA TYR A 12 4.60 7.15 -8.73
C TYR A 12 5.50 7.67 -9.84
N LEU A 13 6.69 7.06 -10.01
CA LEU A 13 7.57 7.39 -11.13
C LEU A 13 6.89 7.13 -12.48
N ALA A 14 6.21 5.98 -12.62
CA ALA A 14 5.44 5.67 -13.83
C ALA A 14 4.35 6.71 -14.10
N ALA A 15 3.64 7.17 -13.07
CA ALA A 15 2.61 8.19 -13.22
C ALA A 15 3.18 9.55 -13.65
N ILE A 16 4.36 9.93 -13.15
CA ILE A 16 5.09 11.14 -13.55
C ILE A 16 5.57 11.03 -15.00
N VAL A 17 6.17 9.90 -15.39
CA VAL A 17 6.62 9.66 -16.76
C VAL A 17 5.44 9.69 -17.74
N MET A 18 4.31 9.08 -17.38
CA MET A 18 3.07 9.14 -18.17
C MET A 18 2.56 10.57 -18.35
N MET A 19 2.67 11.40 -17.31
CA MET A 19 2.33 12.82 -17.38
C MET A 19 3.20 13.58 -18.38
N GLN A 20 4.52 13.36 -18.32
CA GLN A 20 5.50 14.04 -19.18
C GLN A 20 5.38 13.61 -20.64
N LEU A 21 5.04 12.36 -20.89
CA LEU A 21 4.90 11.79 -22.23
C LEU A 21 3.46 11.92 -22.79
N HIS A 22 2.58 12.65 -22.10
CA HIS A 22 1.18 12.86 -22.51
C HIS A 22 0.39 11.56 -22.79
N TYR A 23 0.64 10.51 -22.00
CA TYR A 23 -0.14 9.27 -22.03
C TYR A 23 -1.57 9.48 -21.52
N SER A 24 -2.45 8.48 -21.71
CA SER A 24 -3.86 8.58 -21.35
C SER A 24 -4.07 8.87 -19.85
N GLY A 25 -4.91 9.86 -19.56
CA GLY A 25 -5.27 10.24 -18.18
C GLY A 25 -5.79 9.10 -17.31
N PRO A 26 -6.58 8.13 -17.83
CA PRO A 26 -7.00 6.97 -17.04
C PRO A 26 -5.85 6.09 -16.56
N LEU A 27 -4.84 5.80 -17.41
CA LEU A 27 -3.69 4.99 -17.03
C LEU A 27 -2.83 5.71 -15.99
N GLN A 28 -2.64 7.01 -16.17
CA GLN A 28 -1.94 7.85 -15.20
C GLN A 28 -2.65 7.83 -13.84
N THR A 29 -3.97 7.98 -13.82
CA THR A 29 -4.78 7.93 -12.58
C THR A 29 -4.68 6.55 -11.91
N LEU A 30 -4.70 5.48 -12.69
CA LEU A 30 -4.54 4.13 -12.18
C LEU A 30 -3.15 3.93 -11.55
N ALA A 31 -2.07 4.43 -12.20
CA ALA A 31 -0.73 4.39 -11.64
C ALA A 31 -0.64 5.16 -10.31
N TRP A 32 -1.25 6.35 -10.21
CA TRP A 32 -1.36 7.07 -8.95
C TRP A 32 -2.08 6.24 -7.88
N LYS A 33 -3.25 5.65 -8.19
CA LYS A 33 -4.01 4.84 -7.22
C LYS A 33 -3.25 3.60 -6.76
N LEU A 34 -2.54 2.93 -7.65
CA LEU A 34 -1.69 1.79 -7.30
C LEU A 34 -0.51 2.20 -6.43
N GLY A 35 0.10 3.36 -6.69
CA GLY A 35 1.13 3.95 -5.82
C GLY A 35 0.61 4.20 -4.40
N HIS A 36 -0.56 4.83 -4.26
CA HIS A 36 -1.18 5.07 -2.96
C HIS A 36 -1.57 3.76 -2.24
N SER A 37 -2.15 2.79 -2.96
CA SER A 37 -2.53 1.49 -2.40
C SER A 37 -1.31 0.74 -1.85
N THR A 38 -0.22 0.69 -2.61
CA THR A 38 1.02 0.01 -2.20
C THR A 38 1.73 0.74 -1.05
N LEU A 39 1.71 2.08 -1.04
CA LEU A 39 2.13 2.87 0.12
C LEU A 39 1.26 2.58 1.35
N GLY A 40 -0.05 2.42 1.17
CA GLY A 40 -0.98 2.07 2.25
C GLY A 40 -0.72 0.69 2.83
N ALA A 41 -0.30 -0.28 2.01
CA ALA A 41 0.14 -1.57 2.48
C ALA A 41 1.40 -1.46 3.37
N PHE A 42 2.37 -0.64 2.95
CA PHE A 42 3.58 -0.37 3.75
C PHE A 42 3.23 0.28 5.09
N ILE A 43 2.40 1.33 5.08
CA ILE A 43 2.00 2.04 6.31
C ILE A 43 1.18 1.12 7.22
N GLY A 44 0.20 0.40 6.68
CA GLY A 44 -0.64 -0.52 7.44
C GLY A 44 0.15 -1.63 8.14
N TYR A 45 1.22 -2.12 7.52
CA TYR A 45 2.13 -3.07 8.16
C TYR A 45 2.80 -2.47 9.40
N TRP A 46 3.28 -1.23 9.32
CA TRP A 46 3.94 -0.57 10.45
C TRP A 46 2.95 -0.13 11.53
N LEU A 47 1.73 0.26 11.15
CA LEU A 47 0.64 0.54 12.10
C LEU A 47 0.31 -0.70 12.95
N ASP A 48 0.12 -1.87 12.32
CA ASP A 48 -0.11 -3.11 13.07
C ASP A 48 1.05 -3.43 14.02
N ARG A 49 2.30 -3.29 13.55
CA ARG A 49 3.48 -3.51 14.40
C ARG A 49 3.58 -2.53 15.57
N MET A 50 3.27 -1.26 15.35
CA MET A 50 3.33 -0.23 16.39
C MET A 50 2.24 -0.44 17.44
N ALA A 51 1.03 -0.81 16.99
CA ALA A 51 -0.13 -1.01 17.85
C ALA A 51 -0.03 -2.28 18.72
N PHE A 52 0.41 -3.40 18.14
CA PHE A 52 0.37 -4.71 18.83
C PHE A 52 1.73 -5.26 19.23
N ARG A 53 2.84 -4.77 18.64
CA ARG A 53 4.22 -5.21 18.92
C ARG A 53 4.50 -6.73 18.74
N ASP A 54 3.53 -7.49 18.26
CA ASP A 54 3.66 -8.92 18.00
C ASP A 54 4.37 -9.23 16.67
N ARG A 55 5.10 -10.34 16.64
CA ARG A 55 5.67 -10.88 15.40
C ARG A 55 4.76 -11.98 14.85
N ILE A 56 4.10 -11.69 13.73
CA ILE A 56 3.33 -12.71 12.99
C ILE A 56 4.29 -13.61 12.21
N THR A 57 4.10 -14.91 12.37
CA THR A 57 4.75 -16.02 11.68
C THR A 57 3.68 -16.86 10.97
N PRO A 58 4.07 -17.81 10.10
CA PRO A 58 3.12 -18.74 9.47
C PRO A 58 2.28 -19.55 10.47
N ASP A 59 2.81 -19.77 11.68
CA ASP A 59 2.14 -20.53 12.74
C ASP A 59 1.31 -19.66 13.69
N SER A 60 1.15 -18.36 13.39
CA SER A 60 0.39 -17.45 14.24
C SER A 60 -1.11 -17.79 14.23
N PRO A 61 -1.83 -17.51 15.34
CA PRO A 61 -3.27 -17.76 15.39
C PRO A 61 -4.02 -17.06 14.25
N PRO A 62 -5.04 -17.70 13.63
CA PRO A 62 -5.76 -17.15 12.49
C PRO A 62 -6.31 -15.74 12.73
N LEU A 63 -6.81 -15.46 13.93
CA LEU A 63 -7.35 -14.14 14.29
C LEU A 63 -6.30 -13.02 14.23
N VAL A 64 -5.04 -13.33 14.54
CA VAL A 64 -3.93 -12.36 14.47
C VAL A 64 -3.60 -12.04 13.01
N MET A 65 -3.66 -13.04 12.13
CA MET A 65 -3.48 -12.85 10.69
C MET A 65 -4.60 -11.99 10.09
N ILE A 66 -5.86 -12.26 10.47
CA ILE A 66 -7.04 -11.49 10.04
C ILE A 66 -6.93 -10.04 10.50
N ARG A 67 -6.56 -9.80 11.77
CA ARG A 67 -6.33 -8.44 12.30
C ARG A 67 -5.38 -7.65 11.43
N ARG A 68 -4.20 -8.20 11.11
CA ARG A 68 -3.22 -7.52 10.25
C ARG A 68 -3.79 -7.27 8.87
N ALA A 69 -4.47 -8.25 8.28
CA ALA A 69 -5.08 -8.09 6.96
C ALA A 69 -6.10 -6.94 6.95
N LEU A 70 -6.92 -6.80 7.99
CA LEU A 70 -7.89 -5.71 8.13
C LEU A 70 -7.20 -4.34 8.24
N ILE A 71 -6.18 -4.21 9.09
CA ILE A 71 -5.45 -2.95 9.27
C ILE A 71 -4.75 -2.52 7.98
N MET A 72 -4.11 -3.48 7.29
CA MET A 72 -3.48 -3.24 6.00
C MET A 72 -4.51 -2.85 4.94
N ALA A 73 -5.61 -3.60 4.81
CA ALA A 73 -6.66 -3.30 3.85
C ALA A 73 -7.30 -1.92 4.08
N ALA A 74 -7.55 -1.55 5.34
CA ALA A 74 -8.05 -0.22 5.69
C ALA A 74 -7.07 0.87 5.25
N SER A 75 -5.78 0.71 5.57
CA SER A 75 -4.74 1.68 5.20
C SER A 75 -4.60 1.82 3.68
N MET A 76 -4.66 0.71 2.95
CA MET A 76 -4.65 0.68 1.48
C MET A 76 -5.87 1.41 0.90
N TYR A 77 -7.06 1.14 1.44
CA TYR A 77 -8.30 1.75 0.98
C TYR A 77 -8.31 3.27 1.21
N THR A 78 -7.95 3.71 2.42
CA THR A 78 -7.85 5.12 2.81
C THR A 78 -6.95 5.90 1.86
N LEU A 79 -5.70 5.46 1.66
CA LEU A 79 -4.78 6.17 0.77
C LEU A 79 -5.19 6.08 -0.71
N ALA A 80 -5.67 4.93 -1.18
CA ALA A 80 -6.08 4.77 -2.58
C ALA A 80 -7.29 5.63 -2.96
N THR A 81 -8.11 6.01 -1.99
CA THR A 81 -9.31 6.84 -2.17
C THR A 81 -9.09 8.31 -1.77
N GLY A 82 -8.02 8.62 -1.05
CA GLY A 82 -7.71 9.98 -0.59
C GLY A 82 -8.54 10.41 0.64
N LEU A 83 -9.00 9.44 1.44
CA LEU A 83 -9.61 9.65 2.75
C LEU A 83 -8.54 9.85 3.83
#